data_AF-A0A7S4VFS1-F1
#
_entry.id   AF-A0A7S4VFS1-F1
#
_cell.length_a   1.000
_cell.length_b   1.000
_cell.length_c   1.000
_cell.angle_alpha   90.00
_cell.angle_beta   90.00
_cell.angle_gamma   90.00
#
_symmetry.space_group_name_H-M   'P 1'
#
loop_
_entity.id
_entity.type
_entity.pdbx_description
1 polymer ?
#
loop_
_entity_poly.entity_id
_entity_poly.type
_entity_poly.pdbx_seq_one_letter_code
_entity_poly.pdbx_strand_id
1 'polypeptide(L)'
;MDRLTQAIDISIQGSDYASLNTIFGSSMSHSYGDERSWQSLGQGEQRTLASYFIKSAVSNASFLQSAFNSPLAMQVMDVTLRHLPTTGVDNAADNKLRQMIFEFKVEQGDYVGAAVCLDGLRMTDDEGSPYYMTSAEKCDGKKLF
;
A
#
# COMPACT_ATOMS: atom_id res chain seq x y z
N MET A 1 9.96 -11.53 12.05
CA MET A 1 8.69 -11.22 11.39
C MET A 1 7.60 -10.81 12.38
N ASP A 2 7.18 -11.68 13.30
CA ASP A 2 6.01 -11.47 14.20
C ASP A 2 6.04 -10.19 15.04
N ARG A 3 7.23 -9.79 15.52
CA ARG A 3 7.39 -8.53 16.27
C ARG A 3 7.09 -7.30 15.41
N LEU A 4 7.47 -7.32 14.14
CA LEU A 4 7.24 -6.22 13.21
C LEU A 4 5.77 -6.14 12.80
N THR A 5 5.12 -7.28 12.57
CA THR A 5 3.66 -7.31 12.29
C THR A 5 2.86 -6.81 13.49
N GLN A 6 3.23 -7.22 14.71
CA GLN A 6 2.60 -6.70 15.92
C GLN A 6 2.82 -5.18 16.09
N ALA A 7 4.04 -4.69 15.82
CA ALA A 7 4.33 -3.27 15.87
C ALA A 7 3.54 -2.47 14.83
N ILE A 8 3.33 -3.03 13.64
CA ILE A 8 2.45 -2.45 12.61
C ILE A 8 1.03 -2.35 13.11
N ASP A 9 0.47 -3.41 13.70
CA ASP A 9 -0.92 -3.41 14.18
C ASP A 9 -1.14 -2.36 15.27
N ILE A 10 -0.23 -2.29 16.23
CA ILE A 10 -0.26 -1.27 17.30
C ILE A 10 -0.17 0.13 16.69
N SER A 11 0.72 0.34 15.72
CA SER A 11 0.91 1.65 15.09
C SER A 11 -0.31 2.06 14.25
N ILE A 12 -0.96 1.12 13.56
CA ILE A 12 -2.19 1.37 12.82
C ILE A 12 -3.34 1.72 13.77
N GLN A 13 -3.48 0.97 14.87
CA GLN A 13 -4.51 1.25 15.89
C GLN A 13 -4.31 2.62 16.55
N GLY A 14 -3.07 3.00 16.83
CA GLY A 14 -2.71 4.28 17.44
C GLY A 14 -2.53 5.45 16.47
N SER A 15 -2.62 5.21 15.16
CA SER A 15 -2.21 6.19 14.12
C SER A 15 -0.79 6.75 14.35
N ASP A 16 0.13 5.90 14.82
CA ASP A 16 1.52 6.26 15.10
C ASP A 16 2.38 6.16 13.82
N TYR A 17 2.37 7.24 13.05
CA TYR A 17 3.13 7.34 11.80
C TYR A 17 4.65 7.40 12.02
N ALA A 18 5.11 7.82 13.20
CA ALA A 18 6.54 7.88 13.51
C ALA A 18 7.12 6.48 13.72
N SER A 19 6.37 5.62 14.42
CA SER A 19 6.71 4.20 14.57
C SER A 19 6.69 3.47 13.24
N LEU A 20 5.66 3.69 12.40
CA LEU A 20 5.63 3.13 11.04
C LEU A 20 6.82 3.60 10.19
N ASN A 21 7.20 4.87 10.28
CA ASN A 21 8.37 5.39 9.59
C ASN A 21 9.69 4.85 10.17
N THR A 22 9.74 4.46 11.45
CA THR A 22 10.91 3.77 12.01
C THR A 22 11.02 2.35 11.44
N ILE A 23 9.89 1.66 11.29
CA ILE A 23 9.83 0.30 10.73
C ILE A 23 10.21 0.28 9.24
N PHE A 24 9.58 1.15 8.44
CA PHE A 24 9.68 1.13 6.98
C PHE A 24 10.62 2.19 6.38
N GLY A 25 10.89 3.26 7.11
CA GLY A 25 11.66 4.39 6.61
C GLY A 25 13.12 4.03 6.37
N SER A 26 13.71 4.69 5.37
CA SER A 26 15.10 4.58 4.98
C SER A 26 16.02 5.37 5.92
N SER A 27 15.81 5.31 7.23
CA SER A 27 16.67 6.07 8.14
C SER A 27 18.09 5.52 8.04
N MET A 28 18.99 6.33 7.48
CA MET A 28 20.44 6.13 7.43
C MET A 28 21.08 6.18 8.83
N SER A 29 20.38 5.77 9.88
CA SER A 29 21.05 5.42 11.12
C SER A 29 21.45 3.96 11.00
N HIS A 30 22.64 3.71 10.44
CA HIS A 30 23.34 2.43 10.56
C HIS A 30 23.73 2.23 12.04
N SER A 31 22.74 2.08 12.91
CA SER A 31 22.94 1.39 14.17
C SER A 31 22.81 -0.09 13.85
N TYR A 32 23.95 -0.76 13.78
CA TYR A 32 24.02 -2.22 13.73
C TYR A 32 23.07 -2.79 14.79
N GLY A 33 22.01 -3.47 14.35
CA GLY A 33 21.13 -4.24 15.24
C GLY A 33 19.79 -3.62 15.62
N ASP A 34 19.25 -2.63 14.91
CA ASP A 34 17.85 -2.24 15.14
C ASP A 34 16.89 -3.30 14.57
N GLU A 35 16.57 -4.32 15.39
CA GLU A 35 15.62 -5.40 15.10
C GLU A 35 14.19 -4.89 14.78
N ARG A 36 13.95 -3.58 14.91
CA ARG A 36 12.67 -2.93 14.62
C ARG A 36 12.56 -2.37 13.21
N SER A 37 13.65 -2.38 12.43
CA SER A 37 13.61 -1.96 11.03
C SER A 37 13.43 -3.14 10.09
N TRP A 38 12.58 -3.01 9.09
CA TRP A 38 12.45 -4.01 8.04
C TRP A 38 13.74 -4.19 7.19
N GLN A 39 14.70 -3.26 7.29
CA GLN A 39 16.01 -3.38 6.63
C GLN A 39 16.84 -4.56 7.15
N SER A 40 16.55 -5.05 8.36
CA SER A 40 17.18 -6.25 8.90
C SER A 40 16.63 -7.55 8.30
N LEU A 41 15.55 -7.47 7.53
CA LEU A 41 14.89 -8.62 6.92
C LEU A 41 15.45 -8.94 5.52
N GLY A 42 15.32 -10.19 5.09
CA GLY A 42 15.58 -10.57 3.70
C GLY A 42 14.56 -9.96 2.73
N GLN A 43 14.92 -9.83 1.44
CA GLN A 43 14.02 -9.23 0.42
C GLN A 43 12.63 -9.90 0.36
N GLY A 44 12.56 -11.22 0.55
CA GLY A 44 11.29 -11.96 0.59
C GLY A 44 10.43 -11.59 1.81
N GLU A 45 11.05 -11.40 2.97
CA GLU A 45 10.36 -11.00 4.19
C GLU A 45 9.93 -9.53 4.15
N GLN A 46 10.73 -8.64 3.57
CA GLN A 46 10.35 -7.25 3.32
C GLN A 46 9.10 -7.14 2.44
N ARG A 47 9.02 -7.96 1.37
CA ARG A 47 7.83 -8.08 0.51
C ARG A 47 6.61 -8.52 1.31
N THR A 48 6.76 -9.57 2.10
CA THR A 48 5.67 -10.08 2.96
C THR A 48 5.20 -9.02 3.96
N LEU A 49 6.14 -8.28 4.56
CA LEU A 49 5.83 -7.22 5.54
C LEU A 49 5.13 -6.02 4.87
N ALA A 50 5.56 -5.63 3.68
CA ALA A 50 4.90 -4.59 2.89
C ALA A 50 3.45 -4.99 2.54
N SER A 51 3.26 -6.23 2.05
CA SER A 51 1.92 -6.76 1.77
C SER A 51 1.05 -6.79 3.03
N TYR A 52 1.61 -7.18 4.17
CA TYR A 52 0.91 -7.18 5.46
C TYR A 52 0.43 -5.77 5.83
N PHE A 53 1.33 -4.79 5.83
CA PHE A 53 1.01 -3.41 6.14
C PHE A 53 -0.10 -2.86 5.24
N ILE A 54 0.00 -3.06 3.92
CA ILE A 54 -1.00 -2.56 2.96
C ILE A 54 -2.36 -3.18 3.23
N LYS A 55 -2.44 -4.50 3.47
CA LYS A 55 -3.72 -5.16 3.82
C LYS A 55 -4.31 -4.58 5.09
N SER A 56 -3.51 -4.44 6.14
CA SER A 56 -3.96 -3.94 7.45
C SER A 56 -4.39 -2.47 7.38
N ALA A 57 -3.66 -1.63 6.63
CA ALA A 57 -3.99 -0.22 6.44
C ALA A 57 -5.30 -0.07 5.66
N VAL A 58 -5.45 -0.77 4.52
CA VAL A 58 -6.67 -0.74 3.70
C VAL A 58 -7.90 -1.26 4.45
N SER A 59 -7.71 -2.22 5.36
CA SER A 59 -8.80 -2.74 6.20
C SER A 59 -9.20 -1.77 7.32
N ASN A 60 -8.44 -0.70 7.57
CA ASN A 60 -8.70 0.28 8.63
C ASN A 60 -8.94 1.68 8.04
N ALA A 61 -10.21 1.97 7.75
CA ALA A 61 -10.61 3.22 7.11
C ALA A 61 -10.28 4.49 7.93
N SER A 62 -10.37 4.44 9.26
CA SER A 62 -10.09 5.60 10.12
C SER A 62 -8.60 5.94 10.16
N PHE A 63 -7.74 4.91 10.15
CA PHE A 63 -6.30 5.07 9.99
C PHE A 63 -5.97 5.76 8.66
N LEU A 64 -6.51 5.26 7.54
CA LEU A 64 -6.15 5.75 6.20
C LEU A 64 -6.55 7.19 5.94
N GLN A 65 -7.76 7.59 6.35
CA GLN A 65 -8.23 8.97 6.17
C GLN A 65 -7.29 9.99 6.84
N SER A 66 -6.80 9.66 8.02
CA SER A 66 -5.84 10.51 8.75
C SER A 66 -4.43 10.40 8.17
N ALA A 67 -4.07 9.21 7.68
CA ALA A 67 -2.73 8.92 7.15
C ALA A 67 -2.41 9.73 5.89
N PHE A 68 -3.38 9.99 5.01
CA PHE A 68 -3.12 10.78 3.80
C PHE A 68 -2.68 12.23 4.08
N ASN A 69 -3.05 12.77 5.23
CA ASN A 69 -2.61 14.09 5.68
C ASN A 69 -1.22 14.09 6.33
N SER A 70 -0.62 12.91 6.56
CA SER A 70 0.69 12.74 7.20
C SER A 70 1.78 12.47 6.15
N PRO A 71 2.77 13.36 5.98
CA PRO A 71 3.89 13.12 5.07
C PRO A 71 4.65 11.83 5.37
N LEU A 72 4.77 11.47 6.65
CA LEU A 72 5.43 10.23 7.08
C LEU A 72 4.65 9.01 6.64
N ALA A 73 3.33 9.01 6.82
CA ALA A 73 2.50 7.88 6.43
C ALA A 73 2.47 7.72 4.91
N MET A 74 2.39 8.83 4.17
CA MET A 74 2.50 8.84 2.71
C MET A 74 3.83 8.25 2.23
N GLN A 75 4.94 8.63 2.85
CA GLN A 75 6.25 8.05 2.56
C GLN A 75 6.28 6.54 2.82
N VAL A 76 5.71 6.07 3.94
CA VAL A 76 5.63 4.64 4.26
C VAL A 76 4.79 3.88 3.22
N MET A 77 3.64 4.44 2.82
CA MET A 77 2.80 3.86 1.76
C MET A 77 3.56 3.75 0.43
N ASP A 78 4.26 4.81 0.01
CA ASP A 78 5.04 4.80 -1.23
C ASP A 78 6.21 3.81 -1.20
N VAL A 79 6.88 3.70 -0.06
CA VAL A 79 7.99 2.75 0.13
C VAL A 79 7.48 1.31 0.08
N THR A 80 6.40 1.00 0.79
CA THR A 80 5.83 -0.34 0.82
C THR A 80 5.25 -0.75 -0.54
N LEU A 81 4.56 0.15 -1.23
CA LEU A 81 4.04 -0.07 -2.58
C LEU A 81 5.13 -0.38 -3.62
N ARG A 82 6.33 0.21 -3.48
CA ARG A 82 7.48 -0.05 -4.36
C ARG A 82 8.16 -1.40 -4.11
N HIS A 83 8.03 -1.95 -2.90
CA HIS A 83 8.65 -3.21 -2.53
C HIS A 83 7.74 -4.42 -2.73
N LEU A 84 6.55 -4.25 -3.30
CA LEU A 84 5.64 -5.36 -3.56
C LEU A 84 6.17 -6.31 -4.65
N PRO A 85 5.94 -7.64 -4.52
CA PRO A 85 6.22 -8.58 -5.61
C PRO A 85 5.33 -8.26 -6.82
N THR A 86 5.69 -8.72 -8.02
CA THR A 86 4.90 -8.51 -9.26
C THR A 86 3.53 -9.19 -9.24
N THR A 87 3.30 -10.12 -8.32
CA THR A 87 2.08 -10.95 -8.23
C THR A 87 0.87 -10.27 -7.58
N GLY A 88 1.04 -9.11 -6.95
CA GLY A 88 -0.04 -8.33 -6.31
C GLY A 88 -0.16 -8.60 -4.82
N VAL A 89 -1.05 -7.87 -4.17
CA VAL A 89 -1.49 -8.12 -2.80
C VAL A 89 -2.92 -8.67 -2.85
N ASP A 90 -3.23 -9.67 -2.02
CA ASP A 90 -4.57 -10.31 -2.03
C ASP A 90 -5.71 -9.27 -1.99
N ASN A 91 -6.80 -9.56 -2.68
CA ASN A 91 -7.98 -8.70 -2.82
C ASN A 91 -7.69 -7.34 -3.47
N ALA A 92 -6.61 -7.26 -4.26
CA ALA A 92 -6.12 -6.05 -4.90
C ALA A 92 -5.93 -4.88 -3.92
N ALA A 93 -5.49 -5.17 -2.68
CA ALA A 93 -5.33 -4.16 -1.65
C ALA A 93 -4.32 -3.07 -2.05
N ASP A 94 -3.29 -3.42 -2.82
CA ASP A 94 -2.36 -2.46 -3.42
C ASP A 94 -3.03 -1.52 -4.42
N ASN A 95 -3.91 -2.04 -5.29
CA ASN A 95 -4.68 -1.21 -6.21
C ASN A 95 -5.64 -0.28 -5.48
N LYS A 96 -6.35 -0.79 -4.45
CA LYS A 96 -7.24 0.02 -3.60
C LYS A 96 -6.48 1.16 -2.93
N LEU A 97 -5.33 0.87 -2.33
CA LEU A 97 -4.50 1.90 -1.71
C LEU A 97 -4.04 2.96 -2.72
N ARG A 98 -3.57 2.54 -3.90
CA ARG A 98 -3.16 3.45 -4.99
C ARG A 98 -4.31 4.33 -5.46
N GLN A 99 -5.51 3.78 -5.59
CA GLN A 99 -6.70 4.53 -5.98
C GLN A 99 -7.09 5.56 -4.92
N MET A 100 -7.08 5.19 -3.63
CA MET A 100 -7.37 6.14 -2.55
C MET A 100 -6.34 7.27 -2.49
N ILE A 101 -5.05 6.97 -2.70
CA ILE A 101 -4.01 7.99 -2.80
C ILE A 101 -4.22 8.90 -4.02
N PHE A 102 -4.59 8.32 -5.17
CA PHE A 102 -4.91 9.07 -6.38
C PHE A 102 -6.05 10.06 -6.13
N GLU A 103 -7.17 9.59 -5.59
CA GLU A 103 -8.34 10.41 -5.27
C GLU A 103 -7.97 11.55 -4.32
N PHE A 104 -7.25 11.26 -3.23
CA PHE A 104 -6.77 12.28 -2.30
C PHE A 104 -5.89 13.34 -2.98
N LYS A 105 -4.94 12.93 -3.83
CA LYS A 105 -4.06 13.87 -4.55
C LYS A 105 -4.82 14.74 -5.55
N VAL A 106 -5.81 14.18 -6.23
CA VAL A 106 -6.72 14.93 -7.12
C VAL A 106 -7.49 15.99 -6.33
N GLU A 107 -8.01 15.65 -5.16
CA GLU A 107 -8.72 16.60 -4.29
C GLU A 107 -7.80 17.74 -3.81
N GLN A 108 -6.51 17.46 -3.59
CA GLN A 108 -5.50 18.46 -3.26
C GLN A 108 -4.99 19.27 -4.47
N GLY A 109 -5.42 18.94 -5.69
CA GLY A 109 -4.95 19.57 -6.93
C GLY A 109 -3.56 19.14 -7.40
N ASP A 110 -2.98 18.07 -6.81
CA ASP A 110 -1.70 17.48 -7.19
C ASP A 110 -1.89 16.43 -8.30
N TYR A 111 -2.19 16.88 -9.51
CA TYR A 111 -2.44 16.00 -10.66
C TYR A 111 -1.19 15.23 -11.11
N VAL A 112 0.00 15.81 -10.95
CA VAL A 112 1.26 15.15 -11.32
C VAL A 112 1.54 13.99 -10.37
N GLY A 113 1.44 14.23 -9.07
CA GLY A 113 1.57 13.16 -8.08
C GLY A 113 0.49 12.10 -8.24
N ALA A 114 -0.75 12.50 -8.55
CA ALA A 114 -1.84 11.56 -8.81
C ALA A 114 -1.50 10.62 -9.98
N ALA A 115 -1.00 11.16 -11.10
CA ALA A 115 -0.61 10.34 -12.26
C ALA A 115 0.48 9.31 -11.92
N VAL A 116 1.45 9.65 -11.08
CA VAL A 116 2.51 8.71 -10.63
C VAL A 116 1.92 7.53 -9.84
N CYS A 117 0.83 7.74 -9.11
CA CYS A 117 0.17 6.64 -8.37
C CYS A 117 -0.45 5.59 -9.30
N LEU A 118 -0.89 6.02 -10.50
CA LEU A 118 -1.48 5.15 -11.52
C LEU A 118 -0.44 4.28 -12.24
N ASP A 119 0.82 4.71 -12.34
CA ASP A 119 1.89 3.95 -13.02
C ASP A 119 2.10 2.54 -12.44
N GLY A 120 1.80 2.37 -11.14
CA GLY A 120 1.90 1.09 -10.46
C GLY A 120 0.59 0.33 -10.32
N LEU A 121 -0.53 0.82 -10.89
CA LEU A 121 -1.80 0.10 -10.88
C LEU A 121 -1.70 -1.15 -11.76
N ARG A 122 -2.21 -2.27 -11.23
CA ARG A 122 -2.09 -3.56 -11.90
C ARG A 122 -3.42 -3.98 -12.49
N MET A 123 -3.38 -4.46 -13.73
CA MET A 123 -4.53 -5.15 -14.34
C MET A 123 -4.68 -6.52 -13.69
N THR A 124 -5.41 -6.57 -12.56
CA THR A 124 -5.80 -7.82 -11.92
C THR A 124 -7.27 -8.12 -12.16
N ASP A 125 -7.59 -9.40 -12.30
CA ASP A 125 -8.95 -9.94 -12.45
C ASP A 125 -9.63 -10.17 -11.09
N ASP A 126 -9.13 -9.55 -10.01
CA ASP A 126 -9.77 -9.56 -8.70
C ASP A 126 -10.95 -8.58 -8.66
N GLU A 127 -12.09 -8.96 -8.09
CA GLU A 127 -13.28 -8.08 -7.97
C GLU A 127 -13.00 -6.70 -7.34
N GLY A 128 -11.96 -6.61 -6.51
CA GLY A 128 -11.54 -5.36 -5.88
C GLY A 128 -10.64 -4.45 -6.74
N SER A 129 -10.34 -4.86 -7.98
CA SER A 129 -9.48 -4.16 -8.92
C SER A 129 -10.26 -3.13 -9.73
N PRO A 130 -9.70 -1.94 -10.02
CA PRO A 130 -10.32 -0.97 -10.93
C PRO A 130 -10.39 -1.47 -12.38
N TYR A 131 -9.67 -2.55 -12.72
CA TYR A 131 -9.70 -3.19 -14.03
C TYR A 131 -10.53 -4.48 -14.05
N TYR A 132 -11.19 -4.81 -12.94
CA TYR A 132 -12.06 -5.98 -12.91
C TYR A 132 -13.21 -5.81 -13.89
N MET A 133 -13.37 -6.80 -14.76
CA MET A 133 -14.53 -6.95 -15.61
C MET A 133 -15.05 -8.36 -15.42
N THR A 134 -16.35 -8.48 -15.18
CA THR A 134 -17.02 -9.78 -15.16
C THR A 134 -16.89 -10.47 -16.52
N SER A 135 -17.03 -11.80 -16.55
CA SER A 135 -17.06 -12.54 -17.81
C SER A 135 -18.12 -12.04 -18.78
N ALA A 136 -19.23 -11.48 -18.27
CA ALA A 136 -20.28 -10.89 -19.08
C ALA A 136 -19.83 -9.57 -19.74
N GLU A 137 -19.16 -8.68 -18.99
CA GLU A 137 -18.64 -7.40 -19.49
C GLU A 137 -17.50 -7.59 -20.49
N LYS A 138 -16.63 -8.60 -20.28
CA LYS A 138 -15.61 -9.00 -21.25
C LYS A 138 -16.21 -9.48 -22.57
N CYS A 139 -17.43 -10.03 -22.54
CA CYS A 139 -18.12 -10.57 -23.70
C CYS A 139 -19.08 -9.58 -24.37
N ASP A 140 -19.28 -8.37 -23.85
CA ASP A 140 -20.20 -7.40 -24.43
C ASP A 140 -19.53 -6.50 -25.49
N GLY A 141 -18.89 -7.15 -26.46
CA GLY A 141 -18.96 -6.66 -27.83
C GLY A 141 -20.34 -6.99 -28.35
N LYS A 142 -21.31 -6.09 -28.15
CA LYS A 142 -22.58 -5.95 -28.88
C LYS A 142 -23.10 -7.27 -29.45
N LYS A 143 -24.08 -7.94 -28.81
CA LYS A 143 -24.82 -9.06 -29.43
C LYS A 143 -25.19 -8.70 -30.88
N LEU A 144 -24.42 -9.22 -31.83
CA LEU A 144 -24.85 -9.40 -33.20
C LEU A 144 -25.63 -10.71 -33.17
N PHE A 145 -26.87 -10.64 -33.66
CA PHE A 145 -27.88 -11.69 -33.74
C PHE A 145 -28.79 -11.82 -32.51
#